data_AF-A0A962R1T4-F1
#
_entry.id   AF-A0A962R1T4-F1
#
_cell.length_a   1.000
_cell.length_b   1.000
_cell.length_c   1.000
_cell.angle_alpha   90.00
_cell.angle_beta   90.00
_cell.angle_gamma   90.00
#
_symmetry.space_group_name_H-M   'P 1'
#
loop_
_entity.id
_entity.type
_entity.pdbx_description
1 polymer ?
#
loop_
_entity_poly.entity_id
_entity_poly.type
_entity_poly.pdbx_seq_one_letter_code
_entity_poly.pdbx_strand_id
1 'polypeptide(L)'
;MNLTVDIQNASGETVPDEDDLRGWIAATLANRQREADTEISLRLVDAAEMSKLNLDYRHKQGPTNVLSFPADLPPELGLPLLGDIV
;
A
#
# COMPACT_ATOMS: atom_id res chain seq x y z
N MET A 1 0.75 15.67 11.83
CA MET A 1 0.65 14.56 10.87
C MET A 1 1.47 13.40 11.38
N ASN A 2 0.82 12.37 11.88
CA ASN A 2 1.44 11.07 12.11
C ASN A 2 1.24 10.20 10.86
N LEU A 3 2.34 9.67 10.34
CA LEU A 3 2.34 8.68 9.27
C LEU A 3 2.66 7.32 9.86
N THR A 4 1.70 6.41 9.80
CA THR A 4 1.90 5.00 10.10
C THR A 4 2.02 4.24 8.79
N VAL A 5 3.15 3.54 8.62
CA VAL A 5 3.34 2.61 7.49
C VAL A 5 3.58 1.22 8.03
N ASP A 6 2.70 0.29 7.66
CA ASP A 6 2.88 -1.14 7.85
C ASP A 6 3.51 -1.73 6.58
N ILE A 7 4.63 -2.45 6.72
CA ILE A 7 5.34 -3.05 5.59
C ILE A 7 5.39 -4.55 5.80
N GLN A 8 4.90 -5.30 4.81
CA GLN A 8 4.89 -6.76 4.84
C GLN A 8 5.60 -7.30 3.60
N ASN A 9 6.70 -8.02 3.79
CA ASN A 9 7.33 -8.78 2.72
C ASN A 9 6.83 -10.22 2.73
N ALA A 10 6.00 -10.57 1.74
CA ALA A 10 5.54 -11.92 1.47
C ALA A 10 6.13 -12.52 0.19
N SER A 11 6.93 -11.76 -0.58
CA SER A 11 7.53 -12.23 -1.83
C SER A 11 8.66 -13.23 -1.62
N GLY A 12 9.32 -13.18 -0.46
CA GLY A 12 10.51 -13.99 -0.19
C GLY A 12 11.76 -13.54 -0.96
N GLU A 13 11.67 -12.42 -1.67
CA GLU A 13 12.77 -11.83 -2.42
C GLU A 13 13.45 -10.71 -1.64
N THR A 14 14.63 -10.30 -2.12
CA THR A 14 15.30 -9.10 -1.61
C THR A 14 14.53 -7.87 -2.06
N VAL A 15 14.09 -7.06 -1.10
CA VAL A 15 13.32 -5.84 -1.31
C VAL A 15 14.12 -4.62 -0.86
N PRO A 16 13.74 -3.40 -1.28
CA PRO A 16 14.34 -2.17 -0.75
C PRO A 16 14.21 -2.11 0.78
N ASP A 17 15.10 -1.33 1.40
CA ASP A 17 15.09 -1.14 2.85
C ASP A 17 13.78 -0.48 3.30
N GLU A 18 13.30 -0.82 4.50
CA GLU A 18 12.07 -0.26 5.04
C GLU A 18 12.15 1.27 5.20
N ASP A 19 13.33 1.83 5.53
CA ASP A 19 13.52 3.27 5.66
C ASP A 19 13.38 3.98 4.30
N ASP A 20 13.86 3.37 3.22
CA ASP A 20 13.68 3.89 1.86
C ASP A 20 12.19 3.88 1.47
N LEU A 21 11.49 2.77 1.72
CA LEU A 21 10.05 2.63 1.44
C LEU A 21 9.23 3.66 2.22
N ARG A 22 9.50 3.80 3.53
CA ARG A 22 8.88 4.82 4.39
C ARG A 22 9.18 6.23 3.88
N GLY A 23 10.43 6.48 3.47
CA GLY A 23 10.86 7.75 2.90
C GLY A 23 10.09 8.12 1.63
N TRP A 24 9.89 7.19 0.70
CA TRP A 24 9.14 7.43 -0.53
C TRP A 24 7.67 7.75 -0.27
N ILE A 25 7.04 7.04 0.67
CA ILE A 25 5.65 7.29 1.06
C ILE A 25 5.52 8.66 1.73
N ALA A 26 6.41 8.97 2.68
CA ALA A 26 6.42 10.26 3.37
C ALA A 26 6.61 11.43 2.40
N ALA A 27 7.57 11.31 1.47
CA ALA A 27 7.81 12.33 0.44
C ALA A 27 6.60 12.54 -0.46
N THR A 28 5.89 11.46 -0.83
CA THR A 28 4.67 11.54 -1.63
C THR A 28 3.55 12.27 -0.89
N LEU A 29 3.33 11.96 0.39
CA LEU A 29 2.30 12.60 1.21
C LEU A 29 2.60 14.08 1.47
N ALA A 30 3.87 14.41 1.74
CA ALA A 30 4.31 15.79 1.91
C ALA A 30 4.08 16.62 0.64
N ASN A 31 4.40 16.08 -0.54
CA ASN A 31 4.16 16.75 -1.82
C ASN A 31 2.67 16.97 -2.11
N ARG A 32 1.80 16.10 -1.58
CA ARG A 32 0.34 16.24 -1.67
C ARG A 32 -0.25 17.20 -0.64
N GLN A 33 0.58 17.82 0.21
CA GLN A 33 0.15 18.73 1.30
C GLN A 33 -0.91 18.09 2.21
N ARG A 34 -0.81 16.77 2.43
CA ARG A 34 -1.73 16.10 3.36
C ARG A 34 -1.26 16.39 4.78
N GLU A 35 -2.12 16.98 5.60
CA GLU A 35 -1.78 17.36 6.98
C GLU A 35 -2.44 16.44 8.03
N ALA A 36 -3.38 15.60 7.59
CA ALA A 36 -4.11 14.65 8.42
C ALA A 36 -3.29 13.38 8.71
N ASP A 37 -3.51 12.80 9.89
CA ASP A 37 -2.96 11.50 10.24
C ASP A 37 -3.34 10.47 9.17
N THR A 38 -2.37 9.62 8.83
CA THR A 38 -2.46 8.74 7.67
C THR A 38 -1.85 7.39 8.00
N GLU A 39 -2.57 6.33 7.66
CA GLU A 39 -2.11 4.95 7.75
C GLU A 39 -2.17 4.29 6.36
N ILE A 40 -1.08 3.64 5.96
CA ILE A 40 -0.94 2.92 4.70
C ILE A 40 -0.30 1.56 4.98
N SER A 41 -0.86 0.50 4.38
CA SER A 41 -0.22 -0.81 4.34
C SER A 41 0.48 -1.01 3.00
N LEU A 42 1.72 -1.45 3.02
CA LEU A 42 2.49 -1.85 1.84
C LEU A 42 2.83 -3.34 1.94
N ARG A 43 2.32 -4.15 1.02
CA ARG A 43 2.58 -5.59 0.98
C ARG A 43 3.33 -5.95 -0.29
N LEU A 44 4.55 -6.44 -0.16
CA LEU A 44 5.38 -6.89 -1.27
C LEU A 44 5.10 -8.38 -1.49
N VAL A 45 4.66 -8.75 -2.69
CA VAL A 45 4.26 -10.12 -3.04
C VAL A 45 4.99 -10.63 -4.26
N ASP A 46 4.98 -11.95 -4.47
CA ASP A 46 5.52 -12.55 -5.68
C ASP A 46 4.56 -12.41 -6.88
N ALA A 47 5.05 -12.78 -8.07
CA ALA A 47 4.26 -12.69 -9.29
C ALA A 47 3.02 -13.62 -9.30
N ALA A 48 3.03 -14.71 -8.53
CA ALA A 48 1.92 -15.67 -8.49
C ALA A 48 0.77 -15.11 -7.64
N GLU A 49 1.06 -14.59 -6.44
CA GLU A 49 0.09 -13.91 -5.58
C GLU A 49 -0.43 -12.64 -6.28
N MET A 50 0.44 -11.84 -6.89
CA MET A 50 0.03 -10.67 -7.68
C MET A 50 -0.91 -11.03 -8.83
N SER A 51 -0.61 -12.10 -9.59
CA SER A 51 -1.48 -12.54 -10.68
C SER A 51 -2.84 -13.01 -10.17
N LYS A 52 -2.89 -13.64 -8.99
CA LYS A 52 -4.15 -14.05 -8.36
C LYS A 52 -4.96 -12.82 -7.94
N LEU A 53 -4.35 -11.87 -7.26
CA LEU A 53 -5.01 -10.63 -6.85
C LEU A 53 -5.54 -9.81 -8.04
N ASN A 54 -4.75 -9.72 -9.12
CA ASN A 54 -5.16 -9.00 -10.32
C ASN A 54 -6.37 -9.67 -11.01
N LEU A 55 -6.45 -11.00 -10.96
CA LEU A 55 -7.62 -11.73 -11.44
C LEU A 55 -8.83 -11.54 -10.54
N ASP A 56 -8.65 -11.71 -9.22
CA ASP A 56 -9.73 -11.70 -8.25
C ASP A 56 -10.39 -10.30 -8.14
N TYR A 57 -9.58 -9.24 -8.15
CA TYR A 57 -10.06 -7.86 -7.91
C TYR A 57 -10.15 -6.99 -9.16
N ARG A 58 -9.37 -7.26 -10.21
CA ARG A 58 -9.38 -6.48 -11.47
C ARG A 58 -9.88 -7.28 -12.67
N HIS A 59 -10.14 -8.58 -12.51
CA HIS A 59 -10.53 -9.49 -13.59
C HIS A 59 -9.55 -9.50 -14.76
N LYS A 60 -8.26 -9.27 -14.46
CA LYS A 60 -7.17 -9.27 -15.44
C LYS A 60 -6.25 -10.46 -15.19
N GLN A 61 -5.90 -11.14 -16.28
CA GLN A 61 -4.96 -12.26 -16.22
C GLN A 61 -3.51 -11.76 -16.18
N GLY A 62 -2.66 -12.48 -15.44
CA GLY A 62 -1.24 -12.19 -15.29
C GLY A 62 -0.93 -11.18 -14.18
N PRO A 63 0.35 -11.08 -13.77
CA PRO A 63 0.79 -10.13 -12.76
C PRO A 63 0.74 -8.69 -13.27
N THR A 64 0.65 -7.75 -12.34
CA THR A 64 0.90 -6.31 -12.57
C THR A 64 2.01 -5.84 -11.65
N ASN A 65 2.51 -4.63 -11.85
CA ASN A 65 3.54 -4.05 -10.99
C ASN A 65 2.99 -3.58 -9.64
N VAL A 66 1.78 -3.02 -9.62
CA VAL A 66 1.13 -2.46 -8.42
C VAL A 66 -0.38 -2.66 -8.49
N LEU A 67 -0.98 -3.00 -7.36
CA LEU A 67 -2.41 -2.90 -7.07
C LEU A 67 -2.64 -1.95 -5.90
N SER A 68 -3.79 -1.27 -5.92
CA SER A 68 -4.19 -0.35 -4.85
C SER A 68 -5.62 -0.69 -4.41
N PHE A 69 -5.78 -0.83 -3.11
CA PHE A 69 -7.01 -1.18 -2.41
C PHE A 69 -7.36 -0.03 -1.45
N PRO A 70 -8.09 0.99 -1.92
CA PRO A 70 -8.47 2.10 -1.05
C PRO A 70 -9.38 1.59 0.09
N ALA A 71 -9.16 2.08 1.30
CA ALA A 71 -10.04 1.81 2.41
C ALA A 71 -11.42 2.43 2.15
N ASP A 72 -12.45 1.59 2.13
CA ASP A 72 -13.85 2.02 2.06
C ASP A 72 -14.47 1.96 3.45
N LEU A 73 -14.04 2.91 4.29
CA LEU A 73 -14.51 3.03 5.66
C LEU A 73 -15.50 4.18 5.79
N PRO A 74 -16.59 4.01 6.56
CA PRO A 74 -17.50 5.10 6.88
C PRO A 74 -16.72 6.28 7.50
N PRO A 75 -16.96 7.52 7.05
CA PRO A 75 -16.28 8.70 7.57
C PRO A 75 -16.51 8.90 9.08
N GLU A 76 -17.60 8.33 9.60
CA GLU A 76 -18.00 8.34 11.01
C GLU A 76 -16.96 7.66 11.93
N LEU A 77 -16.17 6.73 11.39
CA LEU A 77 -15.14 6.03 12.15
C LEU A 77 -13.90 6.91 12.38
N GLY A 78 -13.70 7.97 11.59
CA GLY A 78 -12.58 8.90 11.74
C GLY A 78 -11.20 8.23 11.66
N LEU A 79 -11.11 7.04 11.04
CA LEU A 79 -9.86 6.29 10.96
C LEU A 79 -8.93 6.91 9.91
N PRO A 80 -7.62 7.05 10.19
CA PRO A 80 -6.65 7.64 9.26
C PRO A 80 -6.24 6.70 8.12
N LEU A 81 -6.88 5.53 7.98
CA LEU A 81 -6.51 4.49 7.03
C LEU A 81 -6.84 4.90 5.59
N LEU A 82 -5.82 4.95 4.73
CA LEU A 82 -5.98 5.13 3.29
C LEU A 82 -6.19 3.81 2.54
N GLY A 83 -5.69 2.71 3.09
CA GLY A 83 -5.81 1.36 2.54
C GLY A 83 -4.47 0.70 2.21
N ASP A 84 -4.51 -0.26 1.29
CA ASP A 84 -3.40 -1.17 1.01
C ASP A 84 -2.83 -0.97 -0.40
N ILE A 85 -1.50 -1.09 -0.50
CA ILE A 85 -0.74 -1.13 -1.73
C ILE A 85 -0.05 -2.50 -1.79
N VAL A 86 -0.25 -3.21 -2.90
CA VAL A 86 0.35 -4.54 -3.14
C VAL A 86 1.18 -4.52 -4.42
#